data_AF-A0A977L798-F1
#
_entry.id   AF-A0A977L798-F1
#
_cell.length_a   1.000
_cell.length_b   1.000
_cell.length_c   1.000
_cell.angle_alpha   90.00
_cell.angle_beta   90.00
_cell.angle_gamma   90.00
#
_symmetry.space_group_name_H-M   'P 1'
#
loop_
_entity.id
_entity.type
_entity.pdbx_description
1 polymer ?
#
loop_
_entity_poly.entity_id
_entity_poly.type
_entity_poly.pdbx_seq_one_letter_code
_entity_poly.pdbx_strand_id
1 'polypeptide(L)' 'MYDLNQYPTDHYFWEFLAYCTGTGGSALIIGSAAGVAAMGMEKISFFWYLKKISLLALLGYFAGALIYILQHQIFGL' A
#
# COMPACT_ATOMS: atom_id res chain seq x y z
N MET A 1 7.89 -16.42 -11.08
CA MET A 1 6.67 -16.46 -10.24
C MET A 1 6.92 -17.48 -9.16
N TYR A 2 6.44 -17.24 -7.94
CA TYR A 2 6.53 -18.22 -6.85
C TYR A 2 5.79 -19.51 -7.23
N ASP A 3 6.25 -20.66 -6.72
CA ASP A 3 5.63 -21.95 -7.00
C ASP A 3 4.23 -22.02 -6.36
N LEU A 4 3.24 -22.45 -7.14
CA LEU A 4 1.85 -22.59 -6.70
C LEU A 4 1.67 -23.75 -5.70
N ASN A 5 2.60 -24.70 -5.66
CA ASN A 5 2.64 -25.73 -4.61
C ASN A 5 2.98 -25.13 -3.24
N GLN A 6 3.72 -24.02 -3.21
CA GLN A 6 4.13 -23.33 -1.99
C GLN A 6 3.21 -22.14 -1.66
N TYR A 7 2.72 -21.44 -2.69
CA TYR A 7 1.82 -20.30 -2.59
C TYR A 7 0.62 -20.48 -3.53
N PRO A 8 -0.41 -21.25 -3.12
CA PRO A 8 -1.61 -21.45 -3.92
C PRO A 8 -2.30 -20.12 -4.25
N THR A 9 -3.18 -20.11 -5.24
CA THR A 9 -3.76 -18.87 -5.80
C THR A 9 -4.44 -17.97 -4.76
N ASP A 10 -5.15 -18.57 -3.80
CA ASP A 10 -5.86 -17.86 -2.72
C ASP A 10 -5.03 -17.75 -1.43
N HIS A 11 -3.72 -17.94 -1.52
CA HIS A 11 -2.85 -17.85 -0.35
C HIS A 11 -2.73 -16.39 0.10
N TYR A 12 -2.82 -16.17 1.41
CA TYR A 12 -2.58 -14.91 2.13
C TYR A 12 -1.43 -14.05 1.57
N PHE A 13 -0.36 -14.70 1.11
CA PHE A 13 0.79 -14.04 0.50
C PHE A 13 0.41 -13.14 -0.69
N TRP A 14 -0.46 -13.61 -1.59
CA TRP A 14 -0.87 -12.86 -2.78
C TRP A 14 -1.79 -11.69 -2.43
N GLU A 15 -2.68 -11.88 -1.48
CA GLU A 15 -3.54 -10.82 -0.96
C GLU A 15 -2.73 -9.74 -0.25
N PHE A 16 -1.78 -10.13 0.61
CA PHE A 16 -0.89 -9.19 1.26
C PHE A 16 -0.01 -8.45 0.25
N LEU A 17 0.49 -9.13 -0.77
CA LEU A 17 1.25 -8.52 -1.86
C LEU A 17 0.40 -7.49 -2.63
N ALA A 18 -0.88 -7.80 -2.88
CA ALA A 18 -1.82 -6.87 -3.51
C ALA A 18 -2.07 -5.64 -2.61
N TYR A 19 -2.25 -5.83 -1.31
CA TYR A 19 -2.32 -4.73 -0.34
C TYR A 19 -1.06 -3.85 -0.39
N CYS A 20 0.12 -4.48 -0.32
CA CYS A 20 1.41 -3.78 -0.36
C CYS A 20 1.58 -2.96 -1.65
N THR A 21 1.22 -3.54 -2.78
CA THR A 21 1.36 -2.88 -4.09
C THR A 21 0.34 -1.76 -4.27
N GLY A 22 -0.92 -1.99 -3.88
CA GLY A 22 -1.99 -1.00 -4.00
C GLY A 22 -1.83 0.21 -3.09
N THR A 23 -1.45 -0.02 -1.82
CA THR A 23 -1.32 1.06 -0.83
C THR A 23 0.09 1.66 -0.79
N GLY A 24 1.13 0.84 -0.98
CA GLY A 24 2.53 1.28 -0.91
C GLY A 24 2.92 2.30 -1.99
N GLY A 25 2.28 2.23 -3.17
CA GLY A 25 2.46 3.23 -4.22
C GLY A 25 2.11 4.66 -3.78
N SER A 26 1.19 4.81 -2.82
CA SER A 26 0.77 6.13 -2.33
C SER A 26 1.76 6.75 -1.32
N ALA A 27 2.83 6.05 -0.92
CA ALA A 27 3.88 6.65 -0.09
C ALA A 27 4.56 7.84 -0.77
N LEU A 28 4.57 7.83 -2.11
CA LEU A 28 4.96 8.94 -2.96
C LEU A 28 3.76 9.38 -3.78
N ILE A 29 3.57 10.69 -3.94
CA ILE A 29 2.47 11.24 -4.73
C ILE A 29 2.48 10.81 -6.21
N ILE A 30 3.63 10.37 -6.72
CA ILE A 30 3.79 9.88 -8.10
C ILE A 30 3.63 8.37 -8.25
N GLY A 31 3.49 7.62 -7.15
CA GLY A 31 3.44 6.15 -7.21
C GLY A 31 2.05 5.59 -7.51
N SER A 32 1.04 6.43 -7.75
CA SER A 32 -0.30 6.01 -8.18
C SER A 32 -0.94 7.02 -9.13
N ALA A 33 -1.84 6.55 -10.01
CA ALA A 33 -2.56 7.41 -10.95
C ALA A 33 -3.39 8.49 -10.24
N ALA A 34 -3.99 8.14 -9.10
CA ALA A 34 -4.74 9.09 -8.27
C ALA A 34 -3.85 10.21 -7.71
N GLY A 35 -2.62 9.87 -7.27
CA GLY A 35 -1.67 10.85 -6.77
C GLY A 35 -1.20 11.83 -7.86
N VAL A 36 -0.91 11.33 -9.07
CA VAL A 36 -0.55 12.18 -10.21
C VAL A 36 -1.71 13.10 -10.61
N ALA A 37 -2.95 12.61 -10.61
CA ALA A 37 -4.13 13.44 -10.86
C ALA A 37 -4.29 14.54 -9.79
N ALA A 38 -4.09 14.20 -8.51
CA ALA A 38 -4.15 15.16 -7.40
C ALA A 38 -3.06 16.25 -7.51
N MET A 39 -1.85 15.92 -7.97
CA MET A 39 -0.82 16.93 -8.25
C MET A 39 -1.28 17.98 -9.26
N GLY A 40 -1.97 17.54 -10.32
CA GLY A 40 -2.47 18.43 -11.37
C GLY A 40 -3.61 19.33 -10.90
N MET A 41 -4.56 18.78 -10.12
CA MET A 41 -5.73 19.52 -9.64
C MET A 41 -5.38 20.50 -8.52
N GLU A 42 -4.63 20.05 -7.51
CA GLU A 42 -4.32 20.83 -6.30
C GLU A 42 -2.98 21.58 -6.40
N LYS A 43 -2.28 21.47 -7.53
CA LYS A 43 -0.94 22.05 -7.76
C LYS A 43 0.07 21.68 -6.66
N ILE A 44 -0.03 20.47 -6.14
CA ILE A 44 0.87 19.97 -5.09
C ILE A 44 2.22 19.63 -5.72
N SER A 45 3.31 20.12 -5.13
CA SER A 45 4.66 19.76 -5.55
C SER A 45 5.12 18.44 -4.91
N PHE A 46 5.90 17.66 -5.65
CA PHE A 46 6.45 16.38 -5.19
C PHE A 46 7.21 16.52 -3.85
N PHE A 47 8.10 17.51 -3.76
CA PHE A 47 8.90 17.75 -2.55
C PHE A 47 8.06 18.16 -1.34
N TRP A 48 6.99 18.93 -1.55
CA TRP A 48 6.07 19.27 -0.46
C TRP A 48 5.38 18.03 0.07
N TYR A 49 4.88 17.16 -0.82
CA TYR A 49 4.24 15.91 -0.42
C TYR A 49 5.22 14.98 0.30
N LEU A 50 6.43 14.82 -0.24
CA LEU A 50 7.50 14.02 0.36
C LEU A 50 7.75 14.45 1.82
N LYS A 51 7.83 15.77 2.07
CA LYS A 51 8.19 16.29 3.39
C LYS A 51 7.03 16.30 4.39
N LYS A 52 5.80 16.57 3.94
CA LYS A 52 4.63 16.72 4.84
C LYS A 52 3.73 15.49 4.93
N ILE A 53 3.50 14.81 3.82
CA ILE A 53 2.44 13.79 3.70
C ILE A 53 3.00 12.37 3.63
N SER A 54 4.19 12.17 3.04
CA SER A 54 4.79 10.83 2.88
C SER A 54 4.88 10.07 4.20
N LEU A 55 5.23 10.75 5.31
CA LEU A 55 5.28 10.13 6.63
C LEU A 55 3.89 9.68 7.12
N LEU A 56 2.85 10.50 6.90
CA LEU A 56 1.47 10.13 7.24
C LEU A 56 0.98 8.96 6.37
N ALA A 57 1.31 8.96 5.08
CA ALA A 57 1.00 7.87 4.16
C ALA A 57 1.69 6.56 4.58
N LEU A 58 2.96 6.64 5.00
CA LEU A 58 3.70 5.49 5.55
C LEU A 58 3.11 5.00 6.87
N LEU A 59 2.71 5.89 7.78
CA LEU A 59 2.05 5.49 9.01
C LEU A 59 0.72 4.76 8.72
N GLY A 60 -0.07 5.25 7.77
CA GLY A 60 -1.28 4.57 7.32
C GLY A 60 -1.01 3.21 6.69
N TYR A 61 0.05 3.10 5.88
CA TYR A 61 0.51 1.84 5.30
C TYR A 61 0.90 0.81 6.37
N PHE A 62 1.72 1.21 7.35
CA PHE A 62 2.11 0.30 8.43
C PHE A 62 0.94 -0.06 9.34
N ALA A 63 0.04 0.88 9.64
CA ALA A 63 -1.15 0.61 10.43
C ALA A 63 -2.06 -0.42 9.74
N GLY A 64 -2.31 -0.26 8.44
CA GLY A 64 -3.11 -1.22 7.68
C GLY A 64 -2.44 -2.57 7.52
N ALA A 65 -1.13 -2.62 7.29
CA ALA A 65 -0.37 -3.87 7.27
C ALA A 65 -0.48 -4.63 8.61
N LEU A 66 -0.36 -3.92 9.73
CA LEU A 66 -0.46 -4.49 11.07
C LEU A 66 -1.87 -5.01 11.35
N ILE A 67 -2.91 -4.24 11.00
CA ILE A 67 -4.31 -4.67 11.11
C ILE A 67 -4.56 -5.92 10.25
N TYR A 68 -4.06 -5.95 9.02
CA TYR A 68 -4.25 -7.07 8.10
C TYR A 68 -3.58 -8.36 8.63
N ILE A 69 -2.37 -8.25 9.17
CA ILE A 69 -1.68 -9.37 9.85
C ILE A 69 -2.49 -9.85 11.05
N LEU A 70 -2.98 -8.93 11.90
CA LEU A 70 -3.80 -9.29 13.06
C LEU A 70 -5.13 -9.93 12.64
N GLN A 71 -5.76 -9.42 11.60
CA GLN A 71 -7.01 -9.98 11.07
C GLN A 71 -6.80 -11.40 10.58
N HIS A 72 -5.72 -11.67 9.84
CA HIS A 72 -5.36 -13.02 9.41
C HIS A 72 -5.11 -13.95 10.60
N GLN A 73 -4.43 -13.48 11.66
CA GLN A 73 -4.20 -14.26 12.88
C GLN A 73 -5.47 -14.56 13.68
N ILE A 74 -6.43 -13.63 13.73
CA ILE A 74 -7.65 -13.76 14.54
C ILE A 74 -8.75 -14.53 13.80
N PHE A 75 -8.96 -14.24 12.52
CA PHE A 75 -10.06 -14.79 11.74
C PHE A 75 -9.66 -15.98 10.87
N GLY A 76 -8.36 -16.23 10.68
CA GLY A 76 -7.86 -17.40 9.96
C GLY A 76 -8.33 -17.47 8.50
N LEU A 77 -8.59 -16.33 7.86
CA LEU A 77 -8.89 -16.21 6.43
C LEU A 77 -7.63 -16.46 5.61
#